data_AF-A0A3C0ZUD5-F1
#
_entry.id   AF-A0A3C0ZUD5-F1
#
_cell.length_a   1.000
_cell.length_b   1.000
_cell.length_c   1.000
_cell.angle_alpha   90.00
_cell.angle_beta   90.00
_cell.angle_gamma   90.00
#
_symmetry.space_group_name_H-M   'P 1'
#
loop_
_entity.id
_entity.type
_entity.pdbx_description
1 polymer ?
#
loop_
_entity_poly.entity_id
_entity_poly.type
_entity_poly.pdbx_seq_one_letter_code
_entity_poly.pdbx_strand_id
1 'polypeptide(L)'
;MVQFLKSDRSIVRADLIPRMAEFHMAAFQTLYEQVATGVSDLTDGALSQNGVHKINIYFRNTEDRDKAYDALKDLPLTFALTENTMLEAGAAGVSKAEGLRALADHLHIPISATMAIGDSDNDIPVLQAAGFSVAMKNSEEKVIALCDAVTDDNENNGVGKAIRRYCLAACPDPGIVNGSASFPEAAEETGITMSTNTMITNTMVNDTMVNNTKTDNTKTDDAKTENTKNDNIIADNNLAGNSIADDKDKDSLPVVISDTAAQAEDVCGVLLCGGKSRRMGVDKASLPWGSGTFLQAAASRLDMFSEKYLSVSANANPNVNANADADQDAGAGADADAGAVSDSGSGEPQNGQSERKGLAPDWIVLPDKVPDCGPIGGIYTALSTCTAGWAMVVSCDVPKVEESLLRVLMAGRTAEAEIVYPVTSDGRMHLTCALYRKSLLPVLEQHIAAHDYRLRSLLDKCRAAIVPLDS
;
A
#
# COMPACT_ATOMS: atom_id res chain seq x y z
N MET A 1 -8.77 5.64 -31.62
CA MET A 1 -7.82 6.34 -30.72
C MET A 1 -6.84 5.32 -30.18
N VAL A 2 -5.55 5.64 -30.15
CA VAL A 2 -4.50 4.75 -29.61
C VAL A 2 -3.89 5.40 -28.38
N GLN A 3 -3.64 4.59 -27.36
CA GLN A 3 -2.98 4.97 -26.12
C GLN A 3 -1.79 4.03 -25.86
N PHE A 4 -0.64 4.61 -25.52
CA PHE A 4 0.51 3.87 -25.03
C PHE A 4 0.64 4.05 -23.51
N LEU A 5 0.74 2.93 -22.80
CA LEU A 5 1.05 2.91 -21.38
C LEU A 5 2.54 2.59 -21.21
N LYS A 6 3.25 3.52 -20.56
CA LYS A 6 4.66 3.40 -20.18
C LYS A 6 4.77 3.42 -18.65
N SER A 7 5.94 3.09 -18.12
CA SER A 7 6.18 3.04 -16.67
C SER A 7 5.87 4.36 -15.96
N ASP A 8 6.06 5.49 -16.65
CA ASP A 8 6.03 6.82 -16.07
C ASP A 8 4.87 7.69 -16.58
N ARG A 9 4.22 7.31 -17.69
CA ARG A 9 3.16 8.12 -18.32
C ARG A 9 2.25 7.34 -19.24
N SER A 10 1.05 7.87 -19.44
CA SER A 10 0.10 7.48 -20.50
C SER A 10 0.22 8.47 -21.66
N ILE A 11 0.43 7.99 -22.89
CA ILE A 11 0.60 8.84 -24.08
C ILE A 11 -0.58 8.65 -25.04
N VAL A 12 -1.18 9.76 -25.46
CA VAL A 12 -2.34 9.81 -26.36
C VAL A 12 -2.17 10.99 -27.32
N ARG A 13 -2.74 10.88 -28.53
CA ARG A 13 -2.77 12.03 -29.45
C ARG A 13 -3.68 13.14 -28.90
N ALA A 14 -3.14 14.35 -28.72
CA ALA A 14 -3.80 15.43 -27.98
C ALA A 14 -5.15 15.85 -28.58
N ASP A 15 -5.29 15.84 -29.91
CA ASP A 15 -6.53 16.19 -30.63
C ASP A 15 -7.65 15.15 -30.46
N LEU A 16 -7.33 13.95 -29.96
CA LEU A 16 -8.31 12.88 -29.76
C LEU A 16 -8.95 12.89 -28.37
N ILE A 17 -8.29 13.49 -27.38
CA ILE A 17 -8.81 13.61 -26.00
C ILE A 17 -10.20 14.29 -25.98
N PRO A 18 -10.42 15.47 -26.61
CA PRO A 18 -11.76 16.09 -26.63
C PRO A 18 -12.79 15.32 -27.47
N ARG A 19 -12.37 14.26 -28.16
CA ARG A 19 -13.19 13.46 -29.08
C ARG A 19 -13.39 12.02 -28.58
N MET A 20 -13.09 11.75 -27.31
CA MET A 20 -13.18 10.42 -26.72
C MET A 20 -14.60 9.82 -26.78
N ALA A 21 -15.63 10.66 -26.83
CA ALA A 21 -17.00 10.21 -27.07
C ALA A 21 -17.19 9.46 -28.39
N GLU A 22 -16.40 9.77 -29.44
CA GLU A 22 -16.44 9.04 -30.71
C GLU A 22 -15.97 7.58 -30.57
N PHE A 23 -15.24 7.28 -29.50
CA PHE A 23 -14.63 5.98 -29.21
C PHE A 23 -15.26 5.31 -27.98
N HIS A 24 -16.48 5.71 -27.59
CA HIS A 24 -17.21 5.18 -26.43
C HIS A 24 -16.54 5.44 -25.07
N MET A 25 -15.60 6.41 -25.01
CA MET A 25 -14.80 6.70 -23.82
C MET A 25 -15.16 8.04 -23.17
N ALA A 26 -16.41 8.51 -23.32
CA ALA A 26 -16.83 9.84 -22.84
C ALA A 26 -16.66 10.00 -21.32
N ALA A 27 -16.96 8.94 -20.55
CA ALA A 27 -16.83 8.94 -19.09
C ALA A 27 -15.38 9.13 -18.61
N PHE A 28 -14.40 8.77 -19.44
CA PHE A 28 -12.98 8.84 -19.10
C PHE A 28 -12.30 10.12 -19.60
N GLN A 29 -13.01 11.02 -20.28
CA GLN A 29 -12.40 12.21 -20.88
C GLN A 29 -11.69 13.09 -19.83
N THR A 30 -12.37 13.42 -18.74
CA THR A 30 -11.79 14.25 -17.66
C THR A 30 -10.56 13.60 -17.03
N LEU A 31 -10.56 12.28 -16.89
CA LEU A 31 -9.38 11.54 -16.41
C LEU A 31 -8.20 11.74 -17.37
N TYR A 32 -8.41 11.55 -18.67
CA TYR A 32 -7.35 11.70 -19.67
C TYR A 32 -6.83 13.13 -19.77
N GLU A 33 -7.70 14.14 -19.63
CA GLU A 33 -7.30 15.54 -19.57
C GLU A 33 -6.36 15.84 -18.38
N GLN A 34 -6.50 15.09 -17.28
CA GLN A 34 -5.68 15.25 -16.07
C GLN A 34 -4.38 14.44 -16.10
N VAL A 35 -4.42 13.21 -16.62
CA VAL A 35 -3.31 12.25 -16.44
C VAL A 35 -2.58 11.87 -17.73
N ALA A 36 -3.17 12.09 -18.90
CA ALA A 36 -2.54 11.69 -20.16
C ALA A 36 -1.59 12.78 -20.69
N THR A 37 -0.44 12.35 -21.16
CA THR A 37 0.48 13.19 -21.94
C THR A 37 -0.02 13.25 -23.39
N GLY A 38 -0.58 14.39 -23.77
CA GLY A 38 -0.99 14.68 -25.13
C GLY A 38 0.19 14.94 -26.07
N VAL A 39 0.28 14.22 -27.18
CA VAL A 39 1.30 14.42 -28.23
C VAL A 39 0.65 14.72 -29.59
N SER A 40 1.36 15.40 -30.48
CA SER A 40 0.91 15.62 -31.86
C SER A 40 1.07 14.37 -32.74
N ASP A 41 2.15 13.61 -32.51
CA ASP A 41 2.45 12.35 -33.18
C ASP A 41 2.73 11.26 -32.15
N LEU A 42 2.07 10.10 -32.31
CA LEU A 42 2.25 8.96 -31.41
C LEU A 42 3.60 8.26 -31.61
N THR A 43 4.24 8.40 -32.78
CA THR A 43 5.56 7.83 -33.04
C THR A 43 6.64 8.46 -32.17
N ASP A 44 6.56 9.78 -31.95
CA ASP A 44 7.43 10.50 -31.00
C ASP A 44 7.29 9.95 -29.57
N GLY A 45 6.07 9.59 -29.19
CA GLY A 45 5.76 8.98 -27.88
C GLY A 45 6.28 7.54 -27.76
N ALA A 46 6.14 6.73 -28.81
CA ALA A 46 6.54 5.33 -28.84
C ALA A 46 8.06 5.13 -28.80
N LEU A 47 8.82 5.99 -29.48
CA LEU A 47 10.27 5.84 -29.68
C LEU A 47 11.14 6.44 -28.56
N SER A 48 10.51 7.06 -27.56
CA SER A 48 11.20 7.59 -26.37
C SER A 48 11.71 6.47 -25.44
N GLN A 49 12.69 6.76 -24.57
CA GLN A 49 13.24 5.79 -23.62
C GLN A 49 12.14 5.12 -22.77
N ASN A 50 12.39 3.89 -22.31
CA ASN A 50 11.49 3.01 -21.52
C ASN A 50 10.43 2.17 -22.25
N GLY A 51 10.43 2.10 -23.58
CA GLY A 51 9.56 1.17 -24.34
C GLY A 51 8.06 1.40 -24.11
N VAL A 52 7.21 0.56 -24.70
CA VAL A 52 5.75 0.58 -24.47
C VAL A 52 5.38 -0.76 -23.84
N HIS A 53 4.71 -0.72 -22.68
CA HIS A 53 4.33 -1.93 -21.94
C HIS A 53 2.96 -2.47 -22.37
N LYS A 54 2.03 -1.56 -22.66
CA LYS A 54 0.69 -1.89 -23.11
C LYS A 54 0.19 -0.86 -24.11
N ILE A 55 -0.57 -1.34 -25.08
CA ILE A 55 -1.22 -0.52 -26.11
C ILE A 55 -2.72 -0.75 -25.99
N ASN A 56 -3.47 0.32 -25.78
CA ASN A 56 -4.93 0.29 -25.87
C ASN A 56 -5.36 0.96 -27.17
N ILE A 57 -6.19 0.29 -27.94
CA ILE A 57 -6.73 0.78 -29.20
C ILE A 57 -8.25 0.80 -29.11
N TYR A 58 -8.81 2.00 -29.18
CA TYR A 58 -10.24 2.25 -29.12
C TYR A 58 -10.77 2.54 -30.52
N PHE A 59 -11.78 1.80 -30.93
CA PHE A 59 -12.42 1.93 -32.23
C PHE A 59 -13.80 2.59 -32.09
N ARG A 60 -14.32 3.12 -33.19
CA ARG A 60 -15.67 3.70 -33.21
C ARG A 60 -16.75 2.61 -33.28
N ASN A 61 -16.40 1.46 -33.85
CA ASN A 61 -17.28 0.32 -34.06
C ASN A 61 -16.48 -0.99 -34.00
N THR A 62 -17.19 -2.10 -33.83
CA THR A 62 -16.59 -3.44 -33.70
C THR A 62 -15.99 -3.95 -35.01
N GLU A 63 -16.55 -3.58 -36.16
CA GLU A 63 -16.04 -4.02 -37.47
C GLU A 63 -14.60 -3.53 -37.72
N ASP A 64 -14.31 -2.26 -37.40
CA ASP A 64 -12.96 -1.70 -37.51
C ASP A 64 -11.99 -2.34 -36.51
N ARG A 65 -12.48 -2.69 -35.32
CA ARG A 65 -11.70 -3.41 -34.31
C ARG A 65 -11.32 -4.80 -34.81
N ASP A 66 -12.27 -5.53 -35.39
CA ASP A 66 -12.05 -6.89 -35.90
C ASP A 66 -11.08 -6.90 -37.08
N LYS A 67 -11.22 -5.94 -38.01
CA LYS A 67 -10.26 -5.74 -39.10
C LYS A 67 -8.86 -5.45 -38.58
N ALA A 68 -8.74 -4.61 -37.54
CA ALA A 68 -7.45 -4.32 -36.94
C ALA A 68 -6.87 -5.54 -36.22
N TYR A 69 -7.69 -6.30 -35.49
CA TYR A 69 -7.26 -7.56 -34.88
C TYR A 69 -6.74 -8.54 -35.93
N ASP A 70 -7.48 -8.74 -37.02
CA ASP A 70 -7.07 -9.63 -38.12
C ASP A 70 -5.75 -9.22 -38.77
N ALA A 71 -5.46 -7.92 -38.83
CA ALA A 71 -4.20 -7.40 -39.37
C ALA A 71 -3.03 -7.51 -38.39
N LEU A 72 -3.30 -7.56 -37.07
CA LEU A 72 -2.28 -7.48 -36.02
C LEU A 72 -2.03 -8.82 -35.31
N LYS A 73 -2.94 -9.79 -35.41
CA LYS A 73 -2.92 -11.06 -34.65
C LYS A 73 -1.66 -11.91 -34.83
N ASP A 74 -0.96 -11.78 -35.96
CA ASP A 74 0.26 -12.53 -36.26
C ASP A 74 1.53 -11.87 -35.71
N LEU A 75 1.42 -10.68 -35.09
CA LEU A 75 2.52 -10.05 -34.38
C LEU A 75 2.84 -10.84 -33.09
N PRO A 76 4.10 -10.79 -32.60
CA PRO A 76 4.50 -11.43 -31.34
C PRO A 76 4.00 -10.62 -30.13
N LEU A 77 2.68 -10.43 -30.05
CA LEU A 77 1.97 -9.69 -29.03
C LEU A 77 0.82 -10.55 -28.52
N THR A 78 0.41 -10.31 -27.29
CA THR A 78 -0.83 -10.87 -26.74
C THR A 78 -1.94 -9.85 -26.89
N PHE A 79 -3.06 -10.28 -27.46
CA PHE A 79 -4.21 -9.43 -27.70
C PHE A 79 -5.38 -9.85 -26.81
N ALA A 80 -6.08 -8.86 -26.24
CA ALA A 80 -7.34 -9.06 -25.55
C ALA A 80 -8.43 -8.18 -26.17
N LEU A 81 -9.53 -8.81 -26.55
CA LEU A 81 -10.74 -8.13 -27.02
C LEU A 81 -11.53 -7.77 -25.76
N THR A 82 -11.53 -6.49 -25.41
CA THR A 82 -12.17 -5.99 -24.19
C THR A 82 -13.21 -4.98 -24.62
N GLU A 83 -14.41 -5.03 -24.04
CA GLU A 83 -15.56 -4.24 -24.49
C GLU A 83 -15.87 -4.44 -26.00
N ASN A 84 -17.00 -3.91 -26.48
CA ASN A 84 -17.41 -4.18 -27.86
C ASN A 84 -16.42 -3.57 -28.90
N THR A 85 -15.73 -2.48 -28.56
CA THR A 85 -14.97 -1.65 -29.51
C THR A 85 -13.51 -1.42 -29.12
N MET A 86 -12.94 -2.17 -28.18
CA MET A 86 -11.56 -1.98 -27.73
C MET A 86 -10.70 -3.22 -27.97
N LEU A 87 -9.44 -2.96 -28.30
CA LEU A 87 -8.40 -3.96 -28.47
C LEU A 87 -7.22 -3.58 -27.57
N GLU A 88 -6.82 -4.49 -26.70
CA GLU A 88 -5.60 -4.36 -25.91
C GLU A 88 -4.50 -5.20 -26.55
N ALA A 89 -3.28 -4.67 -26.59
CA ALA A 89 -2.08 -5.40 -26.97
C ALA A 89 -1.00 -5.25 -25.90
N GLY A 90 -0.42 -6.38 -25.50
CA GLY A 90 0.71 -6.45 -24.57
C GLY A 90 1.82 -7.35 -25.11
N ALA A 91 2.90 -7.46 -24.35
CA ALA A 91 3.99 -8.36 -24.69
C ALA A 91 3.51 -9.83 -24.79
N ALA A 92 4.11 -10.61 -25.68
CA ALA A 92 3.77 -12.02 -25.86
C ALA A 92 3.87 -12.79 -24.53
N GLY A 93 2.82 -13.56 -24.22
CA GLY A 93 2.76 -14.41 -23.02
C GLY A 93 2.44 -13.64 -21.73
N VAL A 94 2.23 -12.32 -21.78
CA VAL A 94 1.87 -11.53 -20.61
C VAL A 94 0.34 -11.45 -20.48
N SER A 95 -0.18 -11.92 -19.34
CA SER A 95 -1.60 -11.83 -19.00
C SER A 95 -1.78 -11.67 -17.48
N LYS A 96 -3.00 -11.30 -17.03
CA LYS A 96 -3.33 -11.28 -15.59
C LYS A 96 -3.14 -12.66 -14.94
N ALA A 97 -3.48 -13.73 -15.66
CA ALA A 97 -3.32 -15.10 -15.19
C ALA A 97 -1.84 -15.48 -15.01
N GLU A 98 -0.98 -15.16 -15.98
CA GLU A 98 0.46 -15.41 -15.83
C GLU A 98 1.12 -14.48 -14.81
N GLY A 99 0.62 -13.26 -14.66
CA GLY A 99 1.04 -12.37 -13.58
C GLY A 99 0.73 -12.96 -12.20
N LEU A 100 -0.46 -13.53 -12.02
CA LEU A 100 -0.84 -14.21 -10.79
C LEU A 100 0.06 -15.43 -10.51
N ARG A 101 0.30 -16.28 -11.52
CA ARG A 101 1.18 -17.45 -11.37
C ARG A 101 2.62 -17.05 -11.04
N ALA A 102 3.18 -16.10 -11.78
CA ALA A 102 4.54 -15.61 -11.53
C ALA A 102 4.68 -15.01 -10.12
N LEU A 103 3.68 -14.27 -9.65
CA LEU A 103 3.68 -13.71 -8.29
C LEU A 103 3.57 -14.81 -7.23
N ALA A 104 2.67 -15.77 -7.43
CA ALA A 104 2.48 -16.90 -6.54
C ALA A 104 3.79 -17.72 -6.40
N ASP A 105 4.44 -18.03 -7.52
CA ASP A 105 5.73 -18.73 -7.55
C ASP A 105 6.84 -17.94 -6.82
N HIS A 106 6.90 -16.63 -7.04
CA HIS A 106 7.88 -15.75 -6.41
C HIS A 106 7.71 -15.68 -4.88
N LEU A 107 6.46 -15.65 -4.40
CA LEU A 107 6.12 -15.62 -2.98
C LEU A 107 6.09 -17.00 -2.33
N HIS A 108 6.36 -18.06 -3.11
CA HIS A 108 6.23 -19.46 -2.66
C HIS A 108 4.83 -19.81 -2.12
N ILE A 109 3.80 -19.22 -2.72
CA ILE A 109 2.39 -19.48 -2.41
C ILE A 109 1.85 -20.41 -3.49
N PRO A 110 1.26 -21.57 -3.17
CA PRO A 110 0.65 -22.42 -4.18
C PRO A 110 -0.53 -21.67 -4.84
N ILE A 111 -0.71 -21.85 -6.16
CA ILE A 111 -1.79 -21.16 -6.89
C ILE A 111 -3.18 -21.44 -6.28
N SER A 112 -3.37 -22.61 -5.67
CA SER A 112 -4.58 -22.99 -4.95
C SER A 112 -4.88 -22.15 -3.70
N ALA A 113 -3.87 -21.44 -3.17
CA ALA A 113 -4.00 -20.51 -2.04
C ALA A 113 -4.09 -19.04 -2.51
N THR A 114 -4.41 -18.80 -3.78
CA THR A 114 -4.63 -17.46 -4.32
C THR A 114 -6.11 -17.18 -4.54
N MET A 115 -6.49 -15.91 -4.44
CA MET A 115 -7.82 -15.44 -4.78
C MET A 115 -7.76 -14.40 -5.90
N ALA A 116 -8.60 -14.56 -6.92
CA ALA A 116 -8.83 -13.55 -7.95
C ALA A 116 -10.23 -12.95 -7.80
N ILE A 117 -10.32 -11.62 -7.95
CA ILE A 117 -11.60 -10.89 -7.99
C ILE A 117 -11.66 -10.18 -9.33
N GLY A 118 -12.77 -10.30 -10.05
CA GLY A 118 -12.91 -9.74 -11.39
C GLY A 118 -14.36 -9.49 -11.75
N ASP A 119 -14.59 -8.72 -12.80
CA ASP A 119 -15.93 -8.33 -13.20
C ASP A 119 -16.23 -8.39 -14.69
N SER A 120 -15.22 -8.63 -15.52
CA SER A 120 -15.31 -8.54 -16.97
C SER A 120 -14.70 -9.75 -17.69
N ASP A 121 -14.95 -9.85 -19.00
CA ASP A 121 -14.45 -10.95 -19.83
C ASP A 121 -12.94 -11.12 -19.80
N ASN A 122 -12.21 -10.01 -19.68
CA ASN A 122 -10.75 -10.04 -19.65
C ASN A 122 -10.19 -10.61 -18.33
N ASP A 123 -11.04 -10.76 -17.31
CA ASP A 123 -10.69 -11.37 -16.03
C ASP A 123 -10.88 -12.89 -16.04
N ILE A 124 -11.66 -13.43 -16.98
CA ILE A 124 -11.98 -14.87 -17.05
C ILE A 124 -10.71 -15.74 -16.92
N PRO A 125 -9.61 -15.49 -17.67
CA PRO A 125 -8.41 -16.32 -17.54
C PRO A 125 -7.78 -16.31 -16.14
N VAL A 126 -7.79 -15.18 -15.43
CA VAL A 126 -7.20 -15.09 -14.08
C VAL A 126 -8.15 -15.66 -13.03
N LEU A 127 -9.46 -15.48 -13.20
CA LEU A 127 -10.49 -16.09 -12.37
C LEU A 127 -10.42 -17.62 -12.43
N GLN A 128 -10.21 -18.19 -13.62
CA GLN A 128 -10.01 -19.63 -13.79
C GLN A 128 -8.65 -20.14 -13.30
N ALA A 129 -7.63 -19.28 -13.25
CA ALA A 129 -6.29 -19.66 -12.82
C ALA A 129 -6.13 -19.68 -11.30
N ALA A 130 -6.87 -18.83 -10.58
CA ALA A 130 -6.79 -18.72 -9.13
C ALA A 130 -7.37 -19.95 -8.42
N GLY A 131 -6.92 -20.18 -7.19
CA GLY A 131 -7.48 -21.23 -6.33
C GLY A 131 -8.88 -20.94 -5.82
N PHE A 132 -9.24 -19.66 -5.76
CA PHE A 132 -10.57 -19.17 -5.39
C PHE A 132 -10.92 -17.93 -6.21
N SER A 133 -12.12 -17.87 -6.75
CA SER A 133 -12.54 -16.83 -7.68
C SER A 133 -13.81 -16.13 -7.20
N VAL A 134 -13.82 -14.80 -7.30
CA VAL A 134 -14.96 -13.98 -6.84
C VAL A 134 -15.38 -13.03 -7.95
N ALA A 135 -16.62 -13.14 -8.40
CA ALA A 135 -17.23 -12.18 -9.31
C ALA A 135 -17.78 -10.98 -8.53
N MET A 136 -17.70 -9.79 -9.11
CA MET A 136 -18.43 -8.63 -8.61
C MET A 136 -19.93 -8.74 -8.98
N LYS A 137 -20.81 -8.10 -8.21
CA LYS A 137 -22.27 -8.19 -8.46
C LYS A 137 -22.70 -7.60 -9.81
N ASN A 138 -21.96 -6.62 -10.31
CA ASN A 138 -22.22 -5.94 -11.58
C ASN A 138 -21.69 -6.70 -12.81
N SER A 139 -21.10 -7.89 -12.62
CA SER A 139 -20.54 -8.69 -13.70
C SER A 139 -21.60 -9.32 -14.59
N GLU A 140 -21.22 -9.63 -15.83
CA GLU A 140 -22.07 -10.42 -16.73
C GLU A 140 -22.35 -11.81 -16.16
N GLU A 141 -23.53 -12.37 -16.46
CA GLU A 141 -23.95 -13.70 -15.95
C GLU A 141 -22.92 -14.80 -16.22
N LYS A 142 -22.24 -14.73 -17.38
CA LYS A 142 -21.21 -15.70 -17.76
C LYS A 142 -19.96 -15.62 -16.88
N VAL A 143 -19.60 -14.44 -16.37
CA VAL A 143 -18.46 -14.26 -15.44
C VAL A 143 -18.86 -14.75 -14.05
N ILE A 144 -20.07 -14.41 -13.60
CA ILE A 144 -20.63 -14.88 -12.33
C ILE A 144 -20.66 -16.41 -12.28
N ALA A 145 -21.13 -17.05 -13.35
CA ALA A 145 -21.24 -18.51 -13.44
C ALA A 145 -19.90 -19.25 -13.40
N LEU A 146 -18.78 -18.56 -13.66
CA LEU A 146 -17.43 -19.13 -13.62
C LEU A 146 -16.76 -18.99 -12.25
N CYS A 147 -17.33 -18.18 -11.34
CA CYS A 147 -16.69 -17.87 -10.07
C CYS A 147 -17.25 -18.70 -8.91
N ASP A 148 -16.40 -18.96 -7.90
CA ASP A 148 -16.77 -19.69 -6.69
C ASP A 148 -17.70 -18.89 -5.77
N ALA A 149 -17.60 -17.56 -5.82
CA ALA A 149 -18.43 -16.66 -5.04
C ALA A 149 -18.76 -15.37 -5.79
N VAL A 150 -19.74 -14.64 -5.25
CA VAL A 150 -20.12 -13.31 -5.71
C VAL A 150 -20.00 -12.34 -4.53
N THR A 151 -19.37 -11.19 -4.76
CA THR A 151 -19.31 -10.06 -3.81
C THR A 151 -20.22 -8.93 -4.28
N ASP A 152 -20.27 -7.81 -3.55
CA ASP A 152 -21.01 -6.62 -3.98
C ASP A 152 -20.43 -5.97 -5.26
N ASP A 153 -21.10 -4.95 -5.78
CA ASP A 153 -20.62 -4.20 -6.96
C ASP A 153 -19.49 -3.22 -6.61
N ASN A 154 -18.94 -2.60 -7.65
CA ASN A 154 -17.86 -1.63 -7.58
C ASN A 154 -18.23 -0.37 -6.77
N GLU A 155 -19.47 0.10 -6.83
CA GLU A 155 -19.97 1.25 -6.07
C GLU A 155 -20.16 0.94 -4.56
N ASN A 156 -20.28 -0.35 -4.22
CA ASN A 156 -20.53 -0.82 -2.86
C ASN A 156 -19.33 -1.55 -2.22
N ASN A 157 -18.10 -1.23 -2.66
CA ASN A 157 -16.84 -1.76 -2.11
C ASN A 157 -16.73 -3.29 -2.18
N GLY A 158 -17.21 -3.90 -3.28
CA GLY A 158 -17.22 -5.35 -3.46
C GLY A 158 -15.86 -6.02 -3.29
N VAL A 159 -14.79 -5.44 -3.83
CA VAL A 159 -13.41 -5.96 -3.68
C VAL A 159 -13.01 -6.01 -2.21
N GLY A 160 -13.20 -4.91 -1.47
CA GLY A 160 -12.83 -4.84 -0.05
C GLY A 160 -13.61 -5.84 0.81
N LYS A 161 -14.90 -6.03 0.51
CA LYS A 161 -15.76 -7.03 1.18
C LYS A 161 -15.28 -8.46 0.91
N ALA A 162 -14.91 -8.77 -0.32
CA ALA A 162 -14.37 -10.09 -0.68
C ALA A 162 -13.06 -10.38 0.07
N ILE A 163 -12.11 -9.43 0.07
CA ILE A 163 -10.84 -9.57 0.79
C ILE A 163 -11.08 -9.78 2.29
N ARG A 164 -11.95 -8.97 2.91
CA ARG A 164 -12.24 -9.13 4.35
C ARG A 164 -12.87 -10.47 4.66
N ARG A 165 -13.85 -10.88 3.87
CA ARG A 165 -14.61 -12.12 4.08
C ARG A 165 -13.74 -13.35 3.91
N TYR A 166 -12.95 -13.40 2.83
CA TYR A 166 -12.23 -14.61 2.45
C TYR A 166 -10.79 -14.56 2.96
N CYS A 167 -10.04 -13.47 2.78
CA CYS A 167 -8.62 -13.45 3.17
C CYS A 167 -8.36 -13.05 4.64
N LEU A 168 -9.24 -12.24 5.25
CA LEU A 168 -8.97 -11.61 6.55
C LEU A 168 -9.97 -12.01 7.64
N ALA A 169 -10.51 -13.23 7.62
CA ALA A 169 -11.65 -13.70 8.43
C ALA A 169 -11.62 -13.40 9.96
N ALA A 170 -10.51 -12.92 10.52
CA ALA A 170 -10.41 -12.41 11.90
C ALA A 170 -10.75 -10.90 12.06
N CYS A 171 -11.05 -10.17 10.99
CA CYS A 171 -11.33 -8.73 11.01
C CYS A 171 -12.84 -8.47 10.75
N PRO A 172 -13.66 -8.23 11.78
CA PRO A 172 -15.09 -7.99 11.59
C PRO A 172 -15.34 -6.67 10.85
N ASP A 173 -16.23 -6.71 9.84
CA ASP A 173 -16.73 -5.53 9.14
C ASP A 173 -17.83 -4.88 10.00
N PRO A 174 -17.76 -3.58 10.35
CA PRO A 174 -18.78 -2.91 11.17
C PRO A 174 -20.17 -2.82 10.51
N GLY A 175 -20.33 -3.25 9.25
CA GLY A 175 -21.59 -3.20 8.50
C GLY A 175 -22.23 -4.54 8.12
N ILE A 176 -21.64 -5.70 8.44
CA ILE A 176 -22.18 -7.02 8.03
C ILE A 176 -22.42 -7.91 9.25
N VAL A 177 -23.68 -8.27 9.48
CA VAL A 177 -24.07 -9.24 10.51
C VAL A 177 -23.61 -10.64 10.07
N ASN A 178 -22.79 -11.27 10.91
CA ASN A 178 -22.05 -12.51 10.66
C ASN A 178 -22.80 -13.60 9.86
N GLY A 179 -22.16 -14.06 8.79
CA GLY A 179 -22.40 -15.36 8.16
C GLY A 179 -21.06 -16.03 7.88
N SER A 180 -20.72 -17.05 8.66
CA SER A 180 -19.47 -17.81 8.53
C SER A 180 -19.41 -18.51 7.17
N ALA A 181 -18.41 -18.18 6.35
CA ALA A 181 -18.02 -19.00 5.21
C ALA A 181 -16.50 -19.20 5.29
N SER A 182 -16.09 -20.44 5.54
CA SER A 182 -14.69 -20.88 5.49
C SER A 182 -14.29 -21.23 4.05
N PHE A 183 -13.01 -21.08 3.72
CA PHE A 183 -12.43 -21.72 2.53
C PHE A 183 -12.69 -23.23 2.58
N PRO A 184 -12.97 -23.90 1.44
CA PRO A 184 -12.92 -25.36 1.41
C PRO A 184 -11.47 -25.82 1.65
N GLU A 185 -11.28 -26.68 2.67
CA GLU A 185 -9.98 -27.31 2.96
C GLU A 185 -9.49 -28.11 1.74
N ALA A 186 -8.19 -28.03 1.48
CA ALA A 186 -7.50 -28.78 0.45
C ALA A 186 -7.78 -30.28 0.62
N ALA A 187 -8.18 -30.96 -0.46
CA ALA A 187 -8.46 -32.38 -0.46
C ALA A 187 -7.21 -33.19 -0.03
N GLU A 188 -7.24 -33.74 1.18
CA GLU A 188 -6.33 -34.82 1.58
C GLU A 188 -6.74 -36.12 0.90
N GLU A 189 -5.73 -36.79 0.34
CA GLU A 189 -5.77 -38.12 -0.25
C GLU A 189 -6.51 -39.12 0.64
N THR A 190 -7.63 -39.65 0.14
CA THR A 190 -8.17 -40.93 0.61
C THR A 190 -7.97 -41.98 -0.48
N GLY A 191 -7.20 -42.99 -0.12
CA GLY A 191 -6.58 -43.97 -1.02
C GLY A 191 -7.53 -44.66 -2.00
N ILE A 192 -7.19 -44.52 -3.28
CA ILE A 192 -7.55 -45.48 -4.31
C ILE A 192 -6.33 -46.37 -4.52
N THR A 193 -6.39 -47.59 -4.00
CA THR A 193 -5.48 -48.66 -4.44
C THR A 193 -5.99 -49.23 -5.77
N MET A 194 -5.15 -49.02 -6.78
CA MET A 194 -5.04 -49.68 -8.09
C MET A 194 -5.96 -50.89 -8.35
N SER A 195 -6.79 -50.79 -9.39
CA SER A 195 -7.24 -51.97 -10.16
C SER A 195 -6.62 -51.90 -11.54
N THR A 196 -5.76 -52.86 -11.87
CA THR A 196 -5.18 -53.01 -13.22
C THR A 196 -5.86 -54.12 -14.01
N ASN A 197 -6.12 -53.77 -15.28
CA ASN A 197 -6.29 -54.61 -16.47
C ASN A 197 -7.62 -55.34 -16.77
N THR A 198 -8.32 -54.79 -17.77
CA THR A 198 -8.46 -55.37 -19.13
C THR A 198 -9.14 -56.75 -19.31
N MET A 199 -10.33 -56.66 -19.91
CA MET A 199 -10.88 -57.42 -21.05
C MET A 199 -11.87 -58.60 -20.87
N ILE A 200 -12.98 -58.45 -21.63
CA ILE A 200 -13.63 -59.41 -22.55
C ILE A 200 -15.02 -59.98 -22.17
N THR A 201 -15.99 -59.59 -23.02
CA THR A 201 -17.25 -60.21 -23.51
C THR A 201 -18.43 -60.41 -22.55
N ASN A 202 -19.58 -59.76 -22.79
CA ASN A 202 -20.64 -60.00 -23.80
C ASN A 202 -21.59 -61.14 -23.38
N THR A 203 -22.91 -60.85 -23.34
CA THR A 203 -24.06 -61.70 -23.74
C THR A 203 -25.31 -61.50 -22.83
N MET A 204 -26.28 -60.77 -23.40
CA MET A 204 -27.72 -61.07 -23.51
C MET A 204 -28.55 -61.65 -22.34
N VAL A 205 -29.70 -60.96 -22.15
CA VAL A 205 -31.07 -61.50 -22.06
C VAL A 205 -31.53 -62.03 -20.70
N ASN A 206 -32.42 -61.28 -20.02
CA ASN A 206 -33.85 -61.58 -20.06
C ASN A 206 -34.70 -60.48 -19.40
N ASP A 207 -35.72 -60.04 -20.14
CA ASP A 207 -36.91 -59.38 -19.65
C ASP A 207 -37.70 -60.32 -18.72
N THR A 208 -38.44 -59.75 -17.77
CA THR A 208 -39.92 -59.59 -17.84
C THR A 208 -40.58 -59.76 -16.47
N MET A 209 -41.60 -58.92 -16.25
CA MET A 209 -42.85 -59.18 -15.52
C MET A 209 -42.83 -59.17 -13.98
N VAL A 210 -43.84 -58.71 -13.25
CA VAL A 210 -45.05 -57.87 -13.43
C VAL A 210 -45.76 -57.95 -12.06
N ASN A 211 -46.59 -56.94 -11.75
CA ASN A 211 -47.62 -56.88 -10.70
C ASN A 211 -47.16 -56.64 -9.25
N ASN A 212 -47.56 -55.55 -8.58
CA ASN A 212 -48.88 -54.96 -8.30
C ASN A 212 -49.56 -55.60 -7.08
N THR A 213 -50.21 -54.73 -6.30
CA THR A 213 -51.05 -54.92 -5.09
C THR A 213 -50.32 -54.96 -3.74
N LYS A 214 -50.49 -53.93 -2.88
CA LYS A 214 -51.62 -53.56 -2.01
C LYS A 214 -51.61 -54.36 -0.70
N THR A 215 -51.46 -53.65 0.41
CA THR A 215 -52.28 -53.62 1.65
C THR A 215 -51.38 -53.43 2.87
N ASP A 216 -51.45 -52.31 3.58
CA ASP A 216 -52.48 -51.84 4.53
C ASP A 216 -52.31 -52.39 5.96
N ASN A 217 -52.14 -51.44 6.88
CA ASN A 217 -52.55 -51.42 8.29
C ASN A 217 -52.03 -52.46 9.29
N THR A 218 -51.37 -51.96 10.34
CA THR A 218 -51.85 -51.84 11.75
C THR A 218 -50.63 -51.78 12.68
N LYS A 219 -50.39 -50.68 13.42
CA LYS A 219 -50.96 -50.23 14.70
C LYS A 219 -50.62 -51.11 15.91
N THR A 220 -50.37 -50.42 17.04
CA THR A 220 -50.28 -50.85 18.45
C THR A 220 -48.93 -51.42 18.91
N ASP A 221 -48.39 -51.15 20.11
CA ASP A 221 -48.75 -50.26 21.22
C ASP A 221 -47.55 -50.23 22.20
N ASP A 222 -47.52 -49.20 23.04
CA ASP A 222 -47.11 -49.16 24.45
C ASP A 222 -45.76 -49.71 24.95
N ALA A 223 -44.98 -48.81 25.56
CA ALA A 223 -44.57 -48.84 26.99
C ALA A 223 -43.58 -47.68 27.25
N LYS A 224 -43.98 -46.61 27.93
CA LYS A 224 -43.91 -46.38 29.40
C LYS A 224 -42.49 -46.25 29.99
N THR A 225 -42.30 -45.09 30.64
CA THR A 225 -41.47 -44.79 31.83
C THR A 225 -39.94 -44.85 31.63
N GLU A 226 -39.15 -43.87 32.06
CA GLU A 226 -39.12 -43.23 33.37
C GLU A 226 -38.79 -41.72 33.34
N ASN A 227 -39.13 -41.12 34.47
CA ASN A 227 -39.24 -39.72 34.76
C ASN A 227 -38.34 -39.43 35.98
N THR A 228 -37.42 -38.48 35.85
CA THR A 228 -36.92 -37.66 36.97
C THR A 228 -36.61 -36.30 36.35
N LYS A 229 -37.46 -35.27 36.51
CA LYS A 229 -37.55 -34.36 37.68
C LYS A 229 -36.16 -33.86 38.08
N ASN A 230 -35.89 -32.59 38.34
CA ASN A 230 -36.62 -31.35 38.66
C ASN A 230 -35.44 -30.34 38.90
N ASP A 231 -35.53 -29.01 38.98
CA ASP A 231 -36.58 -28.00 39.01
C ASP A 231 -35.89 -26.65 38.76
N ASN A 232 -36.69 -25.71 38.27
CA ASN A 232 -36.45 -24.26 38.21
C ASN A 232 -36.06 -23.65 39.56
N ILE A 233 -35.34 -22.51 39.56
CA ILE A 233 -35.66 -21.34 40.42
C ILE A 233 -35.35 -20.02 39.69
N ILE A 234 -36.34 -19.13 39.72
CA ILE A 234 -36.37 -17.71 39.33
C ILE A 234 -36.05 -16.85 40.57
N ALA A 235 -35.39 -15.69 40.41
CA ALA A 235 -35.77 -14.37 40.99
C ALA A 235 -34.58 -13.46 41.42
N ASP A 236 -34.55 -12.27 40.81
CA ASP A 236 -34.52 -10.92 41.37
C ASP A 236 -33.63 -10.46 42.55
N ASN A 237 -33.14 -9.22 42.34
CA ASN A 237 -32.91 -8.09 43.26
C ASN A 237 -31.48 -7.73 43.74
N ASN A 238 -31.01 -6.58 43.21
CA ASN A 238 -30.39 -5.42 43.88
C ASN A 238 -29.74 -5.62 45.27
N LEU A 239 -28.47 -5.24 45.41
CA LEU A 239 -28.02 -4.23 46.38
C LEU A 239 -26.55 -3.78 46.12
N ALA A 240 -26.29 -2.53 46.47
CA ALA A 240 -25.05 -1.78 46.27
C ALA A 240 -23.81 -2.33 47.00
N GLY A 241 -22.64 -2.13 46.39
CA GLY A 241 -21.33 -2.35 47.01
C GLY A 241 -20.24 -1.60 46.24
N ASN A 242 -19.81 -0.48 46.82
CA ASN A 242 -18.69 0.34 46.33
C ASN A 242 -17.36 -0.41 46.58
N SER A 243 -16.63 -0.80 45.54
CA SER A 243 -15.20 -1.12 45.66
C SER A 243 -14.44 -0.74 44.40
N ILE A 244 -13.47 0.14 44.61
CA ILE A 244 -12.45 0.56 43.66
C ILE A 244 -11.67 -0.67 43.17
N ALA A 245 -11.63 -0.89 41.86
CA ALA A 245 -10.67 -1.79 41.21
C ALA A 245 -10.39 -1.26 39.78
N ASP A 246 -9.20 -0.68 39.63
CA ASP A 246 -8.33 -0.64 38.46
C ASP A 246 -8.97 -0.63 37.06
N ASP A 247 -9.15 0.59 36.55
CA ASP A 247 -9.34 0.92 35.13
C ASP A 247 -8.01 0.69 34.39
N LYS A 248 -7.79 -0.54 33.92
CA LYS A 248 -6.71 -0.94 32.99
C LYS A 248 -7.31 -1.67 31.80
N ASP A 249 -8.12 -0.99 30.99
CA ASP A 249 -8.45 -1.43 29.63
C ASP A 249 -8.73 -0.19 28.76
N LYS A 250 -7.65 0.53 28.42
CA LYS A 250 -7.65 1.42 27.25
C LYS A 250 -6.80 0.76 26.18
N ASP A 251 -7.37 -0.28 25.58
CA ASP A 251 -6.82 -0.91 24.40
C ASP A 251 -6.78 0.10 23.25
N SER A 252 -5.55 0.43 22.85
CA SER A 252 -5.21 0.98 21.55
C SER A 252 -5.64 -0.02 20.47
N LEU A 253 -6.89 0.08 20.02
CA LEU A 253 -7.37 -0.64 18.84
C LEU A 253 -6.68 -0.08 17.59
N PRO A 254 -6.15 -0.93 16.68
CA PRO A 254 -5.61 -0.46 15.41
C PRO A 254 -6.76 0.15 14.59
N VAL A 255 -6.65 1.44 14.26
CA VAL A 255 -7.61 2.12 13.40
C VAL A 255 -7.48 1.55 11.98
N VAL A 256 -8.51 0.84 11.53
CA VAL A 256 -8.66 0.36 10.16
C VAL A 256 -8.88 1.56 9.24
N ILE A 257 -8.16 1.58 8.11
CA ILE A 257 -8.13 2.68 7.15
C ILE A 257 -9.51 2.85 6.50
N SER A 258 -10.23 3.89 6.89
CA SER A 258 -11.27 4.52 6.07
C SER A 258 -11.42 5.99 6.46
N ASP A 259 -10.96 6.92 5.62
CA ASP A 259 -11.71 8.14 5.25
C ASP A 259 -10.91 9.07 4.33
N THR A 260 -11.60 9.64 3.34
CA THR A 260 -11.07 10.42 2.21
C THR A 260 -10.61 11.83 2.59
N ALA A 261 -10.91 12.32 3.80
CA ALA A 261 -10.61 13.69 4.22
C ALA A 261 -9.11 13.94 4.50
N ALA A 262 -8.37 12.94 4.97
CA ALA A 262 -6.95 13.07 5.31
C ALA A 262 -6.04 13.14 4.07
N GLN A 263 -6.53 12.70 2.89
CA GLN A 263 -5.76 12.70 1.65
C GLN A 263 -5.53 14.12 1.10
N ALA A 264 -6.39 15.09 1.43
CA ALA A 264 -6.31 16.46 0.95
C ALA A 264 -5.29 17.34 1.69
N GLU A 265 -4.81 16.94 2.87
CA GLU A 265 -3.80 17.70 3.63
C GLU A 265 -2.41 17.52 3.01
N ASP A 266 -1.71 18.63 2.79
CA ASP A 266 -0.36 18.63 2.23
C ASP A 266 0.67 18.01 3.20
N VAL A 267 1.79 17.53 2.65
CA VAL A 267 2.84 16.82 3.39
C VAL A 267 4.20 17.45 3.09
N CYS A 268 4.95 17.82 4.12
CA CYS A 268 6.35 18.22 3.98
C CYS A 268 7.30 17.05 4.26
N GLY A 269 8.48 17.07 3.64
CA GLY A 269 9.57 16.12 3.93
C GLY A 269 10.46 16.63 5.05
N VAL A 270 10.80 15.78 6.02
CA VAL A 270 11.66 16.13 7.15
C VAL A 270 12.75 15.08 7.32
N LEU A 271 14.01 15.51 7.24
CA LEU A 271 15.16 14.67 7.50
C LEU A 271 15.75 14.99 8.88
N LEU A 272 15.78 14.00 9.77
CA LEU A 272 16.35 14.15 11.12
C LEU A 272 17.86 13.90 11.11
N CYS A 273 18.63 14.94 11.40
CA CYS A 273 20.09 14.95 11.40
C CYS A 273 20.66 15.65 12.66
N GLY A 274 20.35 15.13 13.85
CA GLY A 274 20.75 15.73 15.12
C GLY A 274 21.42 14.80 16.13
N GLY A 275 21.75 13.56 15.74
CA GLY A 275 22.30 12.57 16.67
C GLY A 275 23.78 12.80 16.97
N LYS A 276 24.15 12.99 18.24
CA LYS A 276 25.53 12.70 18.70
C LYS A 276 25.76 11.21 18.41
N SER A 277 26.55 10.86 17.41
CA SER A 277 26.88 9.48 17.03
C SER A 277 27.75 8.78 18.08
N ARG A 278 27.23 8.61 19.30
CA ARG A 278 27.96 8.17 20.50
C ARG A 278 28.65 6.82 20.32
N ARG A 279 28.18 5.99 19.39
CA ARG A 279 28.76 4.66 19.07
C ARG A 279 29.86 4.69 18.00
N MET A 280 29.89 5.71 17.14
CA MET A 280 30.77 5.76 15.96
C MET A 280 31.85 6.84 16.06
N GLY A 281 31.71 7.82 16.98
CA GLY A 281 32.69 8.90 17.15
C GLY A 281 32.73 9.95 16.03
N VAL A 282 32.09 9.67 14.88
CA VAL A 282 32.00 10.54 13.70
C VAL A 282 30.54 10.87 13.36
N ASP A 283 30.29 12.03 12.74
CA ASP A 283 28.95 12.41 12.28
C ASP A 283 28.41 11.35 11.30
N LYS A 284 27.26 10.77 11.60
CA LYS A 284 26.65 9.73 10.75
C LYS A 284 26.22 10.28 9.40
N ALA A 285 25.81 11.54 9.37
CA ALA A 285 25.33 12.19 8.16
C ALA A 285 26.41 12.27 7.07
N SER A 286 27.68 12.37 7.47
CA SER A 286 28.82 12.46 6.55
C SER A 286 29.42 11.10 6.16
N LEU A 287 28.91 9.99 6.69
CA LEU A 287 29.41 8.66 6.32
C LEU A 287 29.19 8.41 4.82
N PRO A 288 30.16 7.79 4.12
CA PRO A 288 30.04 7.50 2.70
C PRO A 288 28.96 6.43 2.45
N TRP A 289 28.19 6.63 1.38
CA TRP A 289 27.16 5.71 0.89
C TRP A 289 27.04 5.79 -0.63
N GLY A 290 27.42 4.71 -1.32
CA GLY A 290 27.48 4.72 -2.79
C GLY A 290 28.41 5.81 -3.29
N SER A 291 27.90 6.70 -4.15
CA SER A 291 28.63 7.85 -4.70
C SER A 291 28.54 9.13 -3.85
N GLY A 292 27.87 9.09 -2.70
CA GLY A 292 27.64 10.27 -1.85
C GLY A 292 27.73 9.92 -0.37
N THR A 293 26.94 10.59 0.46
CA THR A 293 26.85 10.34 1.91
C THR A 293 25.51 9.75 2.33
N PHE A 294 25.42 9.26 3.57
CA PHE A 294 24.16 8.84 4.19
C PHE A 294 23.11 9.97 4.15
N LEU A 295 23.52 11.21 4.43
CA LEU A 295 22.66 12.39 4.34
C LEU A 295 22.07 12.53 2.93
N GLN A 296 22.91 12.47 1.90
CA GLN A 296 22.48 12.64 0.51
C GLN A 296 21.56 11.50 0.06
N ALA A 297 21.89 10.26 0.44
CA ALA A 297 21.11 9.09 0.09
C ALA A 297 19.73 9.08 0.75
N ALA A 298 19.62 9.57 1.99
CA ALA A 298 18.34 9.71 2.68
C ALA A 298 17.55 10.94 2.19
N ALA A 299 18.24 12.05 1.90
CA ALA A 299 17.63 13.26 1.37
C ALA A 299 16.96 13.03 0.01
N SER A 300 17.59 12.27 -0.89
CA SER A 300 17.01 11.99 -2.21
C SER A 300 15.70 11.20 -2.15
N ARG A 301 15.42 10.52 -1.02
CA ARG A 301 14.14 9.81 -0.81
C ARG A 301 12.99 10.76 -0.55
N LEU A 302 13.28 12.01 -0.19
CA LEU A 302 12.30 13.04 0.08
C LEU A 302 12.15 14.02 -1.11
N ASP A 303 12.79 13.78 -2.26
CA ASP A 303 12.73 14.68 -3.41
C ASP A 303 11.33 14.86 -4.00
N MET A 304 10.42 13.92 -3.73
CA MET A 304 9.01 14.02 -4.12
C MET A 304 8.24 15.13 -3.38
N PHE A 305 8.77 15.66 -2.27
CA PHE A 305 8.13 16.71 -1.49
C PHE A 305 8.60 18.10 -1.95
N SER A 306 7.65 19.02 -2.11
CA SER A 306 7.90 20.41 -2.49
C SER A 306 8.49 21.22 -1.33
N GLU A 307 8.04 20.98 -0.10
CA GLU A 307 8.53 21.61 1.14
C GLU A 307 9.42 20.60 1.89
N LYS A 308 10.71 20.90 2.05
CA LYS A 308 11.71 19.98 2.65
C LYS A 308 12.54 20.64 3.74
N TYR A 309 12.64 19.96 4.88
CA TYR A 309 13.35 20.43 6.06
C TYR A 309 14.44 19.47 6.52
N LEU A 310 15.58 20.03 6.90
CA LEU A 310 16.63 19.30 7.59
C LEU A 310 16.68 19.73 9.05
N SER A 311 16.25 18.87 9.98
CA SER A 311 16.45 19.12 11.40
C SER A 311 17.91 18.85 11.77
N VAL A 312 18.54 19.83 12.41
CA VAL A 312 19.90 19.73 12.94
C VAL A 312 19.90 20.06 14.42
N SER A 313 20.78 19.39 15.17
CA SER A 313 20.98 19.77 16.57
C SER A 313 21.41 21.24 16.64
N ALA A 314 20.83 22.04 17.54
CA ALA A 314 21.17 23.47 17.67
C ALA A 314 22.67 23.72 17.96
N ASN A 315 23.40 22.70 18.41
CA ASN A 315 24.84 22.73 18.67
C ASN A 315 25.70 22.13 17.53
N ALA A 316 25.09 21.70 16.42
CA ALA A 316 25.81 21.16 15.27
C ALA A 316 26.44 22.30 14.46
N ASN A 317 27.74 22.22 14.21
CA ASN A 317 28.42 23.14 13.30
C ASN A 317 27.89 22.91 11.87
N PRO A 318 27.23 23.87 11.21
CA PRO A 318 26.68 23.68 9.86
C PRO A 318 27.74 23.40 8.79
N ASN A 319 29.03 23.65 9.10
CA ASN A 319 30.17 23.55 8.18
C ASN A 319 31.13 22.39 8.51
N VAL A 320 30.67 21.14 8.58
CA VAL A 320 31.60 20.00 8.70
C VAL A 320 32.13 19.63 7.31
N ASN A 321 33.36 20.07 7.03
CA ASN A 321 34.15 19.71 5.85
C ASN A 321 34.30 18.19 5.73
N ALA A 322 33.74 17.61 4.67
CA ALA A 322 34.20 16.33 4.12
C ALA A 322 35.51 16.58 3.38
N ASN A 323 36.64 16.31 4.04
CA ASN A 323 37.92 16.01 3.41
C ASN A 323 38.65 15.05 4.37
N ALA A 324 38.40 13.75 4.20
CA ALA A 324 39.41 12.75 4.45
C ALA A 324 40.19 12.58 3.13
N ASP A 325 41.50 12.37 3.27
CA ASP A 325 42.51 12.13 2.22
C ASP A 325 43.22 13.36 1.62
N ALA A 326 44.30 13.78 2.31
CA ALA A 326 45.65 13.82 1.74
C ALA A 326 46.65 14.13 2.87
N ASP A 327 47.08 13.08 3.56
CA ASP A 327 48.28 13.13 4.39
C ASP A 327 49.48 12.97 3.43
N GLN A 328 50.09 14.09 3.03
CA GLN A 328 51.41 14.13 2.41
C GLN A 328 52.22 15.30 2.98
N ASP A 329 53.24 14.91 3.73
CA ASP A 329 54.55 15.54 3.92
C ASP A 329 54.66 17.01 4.35
N ALA A 330 55.12 17.15 5.60
CA ALA A 330 56.33 17.87 6.02
C ALA A 330 56.77 19.13 5.23
N GLY A 331 56.79 20.28 5.91
CA GLY A 331 57.58 21.43 5.48
C GLY A 331 57.36 22.69 6.31
N ALA A 332 58.40 23.13 7.01
CA ALA A 332 58.46 24.33 7.84
C ALA A 332 58.39 25.66 7.03
N GLY A 333 57.99 26.77 7.67
CA GLY A 333 58.30 28.11 7.14
C GLY A 333 57.44 29.28 7.65
N ALA A 334 58.00 30.00 8.63
CA ALA A 334 57.94 31.42 8.99
C ALA A 334 57.02 32.46 8.26
N ASP A 335 56.57 33.41 9.09
CA ASP A 335 56.48 34.89 8.93
C ASP A 335 55.87 35.52 7.67
N ALA A 336 54.85 36.38 7.86
CA ALA A 336 54.97 37.85 7.73
C ALA A 336 53.60 38.54 7.54
N ASP A 337 53.28 39.40 8.52
CA ASP A 337 52.92 40.82 8.44
C ASP A 337 52.08 41.43 7.29
N ALA A 338 51.28 42.41 7.74
CA ALA A 338 50.79 43.63 7.09
C ALA A 338 49.58 43.59 6.13
N GLY A 339 48.57 44.40 6.48
CA GLY A 339 47.83 45.18 5.48
C GLY A 339 46.37 45.46 5.80
N ALA A 340 46.11 46.61 6.43
CA ALA A 340 44.79 47.19 6.69
C ALA A 340 43.89 47.31 5.44
N VAL A 341 42.56 47.38 5.64
CA VAL A 341 41.73 48.59 5.43
C VAL A 341 40.29 48.31 5.91
N SER A 342 39.79 49.28 6.68
CA SER A 342 38.41 49.47 7.13
C SER A 342 37.44 49.79 5.99
N ASP A 343 36.21 49.29 6.04
CA ASP A 343 35.05 50.16 5.83
C ASP A 343 33.77 49.58 6.45
N SER A 344 33.03 50.48 7.07
CA SER A 344 31.74 50.30 7.72
C SER A 344 30.62 50.13 6.69
N GLY A 345 29.86 49.03 6.81
CA GLY A 345 28.60 48.83 6.10
C GLY A 345 27.57 48.25 7.04
N SER A 346 26.63 49.09 7.48
CA SER A 346 25.39 48.71 8.14
C SER A 346 24.61 47.72 7.25
N GLY A 347 24.58 46.45 7.64
CA GLY A 347 23.74 45.43 7.02
C GLY A 347 22.83 44.81 8.08
N GLU A 348 21.53 44.94 7.88
CA GLU A 348 20.49 44.21 8.62
C GLU A 348 20.79 42.70 8.67
N PRO A 349 20.33 41.98 9.73
CA PRO A 349 20.58 40.55 9.84
C PRO A 349 19.90 39.83 8.67
N GLN A 350 20.71 39.37 7.71
CA GLN A 350 20.23 38.48 6.66
C GLN A 350 19.75 37.18 7.31
N ASN A 351 18.49 36.81 7.02
CA ASN A 351 17.91 35.52 7.37
C ASN A 351 18.85 34.39 6.88
N GLY A 352 19.61 33.82 7.80
CA GLY A 352 20.62 32.81 7.50
C GLY A 352 19.98 31.49 7.10
N GLN A 353 19.79 31.27 5.80
CA GLN A 353 19.79 29.92 5.25
C GLN A 353 21.24 29.43 5.28
N SER A 354 21.62 28.69 6.32
CA SER A 354 22.92 28.02 6.36
C SER A 354 22.91 26.87 5.35
N GLU A 355 23.54 27.06 4.19
CA GLU A 355 23.72 25.99 3.19
C GLU A 355 24.52 24.82 3.79
N ARG A 356 23.93 23.63 3.87
CA ARG A 356 24.67 22.42 4.27
C ARG A 356 25.22 21.73 3.02
N LYS A 357 26.55 21.63 2.93
CA LYS A 357 27.28 21.04 1.80
C LYS A 357 26.73 19.64 1.46
N GLY A 358 26.26 19.46 0.23
CA GLY A 358 25.79 18.18 -0.30
C GLY A 358 24.27 18.03 -0.43
N LEU A 359 23.46 18.97 0.08
CA LEU A 359 22.01 19.01 -0.17
C LEU A 359 21.67 19.97 -1.31
N ALA A 360 20.51 19.75 -1.93
CA ALA A 360 19.97 20.66 -2.92
C ALA A 360 19.57 22.01 -2.26
N PRO A 361 19.59 23.14 -3.00
CA PRO A 361 19.36 24.48 -2.43
C PRO A 361 17.96 24.71 -1.86
N ASP A 362 17.00 23.86 -2.22
CA ASP A 362 15.60 23.91 -1.80
C ASP A 362 15.36 23.33 -0.38
N TRP A 363 16.41 22.81 0.27
CA TRP A 363 16.34 22.32 1.64
C TRP A 363 16.43 23.45 2.66
N ILE A 364 15.46 23.52 3.57
CA ILE A 364 15.47 24.47 4.68
C ILE A 364 16.10 23.80 5.91
N VAL A 365 17.24 24.29 6.36
CA VAL A 365 17.91 23.79 7.57
C VAL A 365 17.27 24.41 8.81
N LEU A 366 16.76 23.56 9.70
CA LEU A 366 16.11 23.96 10.94
C LEU A 366 16.94 23.50 12.15
N PRO A 367 17.56 24.42 12.91
CA PRO A 367 18.12 24.08 14.21
C PRO A 367 16.99 23.73 15.18
N ASP A 368 17.20 22.69 15.99
CA ASP A 368 16.21 22.26 16.98
C ASP A 368 15.83 23.43 17.91
N LYS A 369 14.54 23.78 17.94
CA LYS A 369 14.00 24.83 18.83
C LYS A 369 14.19 24.49 20.30
N VAL A 370 14.23 23.19 20.63
CA VAL A 370 14.56 22.69 21.97
C VAL A 370 15.74 21.73 21.84
N PRO A 371 16.96 22.14 22.24
CA PRO A 371 18.16 21.34 22.06
C PRO A 371 18.17 20.07 22.92
N ASP A 372 19.00 19.10 22.52
CA ASP A 372 19.30 17.87 23.25
C ASP A 372 18.10 16.97 23.61
N CYS A 373 16.96 17.15 22.94
CA CYS A 373 15.74 16.34 23.12
C CYS A 373 15.73 15.07 22.23
N GLY A 374 16.74 14.83 21.39
CA GLY A 374 16.74 13.72 20.44
C GLY A 374 15.69 13.90 19.33
N PRO A 375 15.18 12.80 18.72
CA PRO A 375 14.28 12.87 17.58
C PRO A 375 13.01 13.70 17.81
N ILE A 376 12.47 13.70 19.04
CA ILE A 376 11.26 14.47 19.38
C ILE A 376 11.45 15.98 19.18
N GLY A 377 12.67 16.50 19.43
CA GLY A 377 12.99 17.91 19.25
C GLY A 377 13.00 18.31 17.79
N GLY A 378 13.53 17.44 16.92
CA GLY A 378 13.53 17.64 15.48
C GLY A 378 12.12 17.60 14.89
N ILE A 379 11.29 16.64 15.34
CA ILE A 379 9.87 16.54 14.92
C ILE A 379 9.08 17.76 15.37
N TYR A 380 9.21 18.17 16.64
CA TYR A 380 8.59 19.38 17.17
C TYR A 380 8.99 20.62 16.38
N THR A 381 10.28 20.76 16.08
CA THR A 381 10.81 21.89 15.31
C THR A 381 10.25 21.93 13.90
N ALA A 382 10.16 20.78 13.23
CA ALA A 382 9.60 20.70 11.89
C ALA A 382 8.10 21.02 11.87
N LEU A 383 7.29 20.37 12.73
CA LEU A 383 5.84 20.60 12.79
C LEU A 383 5.47 22.03 13.19
N SER A 384 6.27 22.66 14.04
CA SER A 384 6.06 24.06 14.45
C SER A 384 6.53 25.09 13.41
N THR A 385 7.11 24.63 12.30
CA THR A 385 7.66 25.52 11.24
C THR A 385 7.02 25.26 9.88
N CYS A 386 6.70 24.01 9.55
CA CYS A 386 6.11 23.66 8.26
C CYS A 386 4.74 24.29 8.05
N THR A 387 4.42 24.59 6.79
CA THR A 387 3.09 25.06 6.42
C THR A 387 2.11 23.90 6.21
N ALA A 388 2.65 22.74 5.79
CA ALA A 388 1.92 21.48 5.63
C ALA A 388 1.22 21.01 6.93
N GLY A 389 0.11 20.27 6.76
CA GLY A 389 -0.64 19.65 7.87
C GLY A 389 0.05 18.40 8.43
N TRP A 390 0.91 17.77 7.62
CA TRP A 390 1.68 16.59 7.97
C TRP A 390 3.17 16.76 7.67
N ALA A 391 3.99 16.09 8.47
CA ALA A 391 5.43 15.94 8.24
C ALA A 391 5.79 14.46 8.03
N MET A 392 6.36 14.13 6.86
CA MET A 392 7.01 12.85 6.59
C MET A 392 8.41 12.88 7.18
N VAL A 393 8.61 12.19 8.29
CA VAL A 393 9.87 12.20 9.04
C VAL A 393 10.69 10.96 8.69
N VAL A 394 11.92 11.17 8.23
CA VAL A 394 12.91 10.13 7.94
C VAL A 394 14.21 10.46 8.68
N SER A 395 14.87 9.45 9.25
CA SER A 395 16.21 9.64 9.82
C SER A 395 17.30 9.42 8.77
N CYS A 396 18.43 10.11 8.92
CA CYS A 396 19.58 9.90 8.03
C CYS A 396 20.22 8.50 8.12
N ASP A 397 19.85 7.68 9.12
CA ASP A 397 20.38 6.32 9.28
C ASP A 397 19.63 5.24 8.49
N VAL A 398 18.60 5.61 7.73
CA VAL A 398 17.83 4.71 6.87
C VAL A 398 17.93 5.06 5.37
N PRO A 399 19.13 5.02 4.76
CA PRO A 399 19.35 5.46 3.37
C PRO A 399 18.70 4.55 2.31
N LYS A 400 18.15 3.41 2.72
CA LYS A 400 17.47 2.44 1.84
C LYS A 400 15.95 2.59 1.82
N VAL A 401 15.38 3.59 2.50
CA VAL A 401 13.92 3.84 2.42
C VAL A 401 13.53 4.05 0.96
N GLU A 402 12.48 3.36 0.54
CA GLU A 402 11.94 3.45 -0.81
C GLU A 402 10.77 4.44 -0.85
N GLU A 403 10.59 5.08 -1.99
CA GLU A 403 9.46 5.98 -2.22
C GLU A 403 8.11 5.27 -2.10
N SER A 404 8.05 3.98 -2.46
CA SER A 404 6.89 3.10 -2.29
C SER A 404 6.40 3.09 -0.84
N LEU A 405 7.31 2.90 0.12
CA LEU A 405 7.00 2.94 1.55
C LEU A 405 6.43 4.31 1.97
N LEU A 406 7.02 5.40 1.50
CA LEU A 406 6.53 6.75 1.83
C LEU A 406 5.10 6.96 1.31
N ARG A 407 4.79 6.46 0.11
CA ARG A 407 3.44 6.49 -0.47
C ARG A 407 2.45 5.65 0.34
N VAL A 408 2.84 4.45 0.79
CA VAL A 408 2.00 3.61 1.65
C VAL A 408 1.71 4.29 2.98
N LEU A 409 2.72 4.92 3.61
CA LEU A 409 2.52 5.70 4.84
C LEU A 409 1.54 6.86 4.62
N MET A 410 1.68 7.60 3.51
CA MET A 410 0.75 8.69 3.16
C MET A 410 -0.68 8.19 2.92
N ALA A 411 -0.84 7.01 2.33
CA ALA A 411 -2.14 6.37 2.14
C ALA A 411 -2.74 5.86 3.47
N GLY A 412 -1.90 5.53 4.45
CA GLY A 412 -2.32 5.10 5.79
C GLY A 412 -2.84 6.22 6.71
N ARG A 413 -2.86 7.47 6.25
CA ARG A 413 -3.45 8.60 7.00
C ARG A 413 -4.96 8.42 7.14
N THR A 414 -5.48 8.70 8.32
CA THR A 414 -6.93 8.74 8.61
C THR A 414 -7.30 10.09 9.21
N ALA A 415 -8.59 10.41 9.28
CA ALA A 415 -9.07 11.66 9.85
C ALA A 415 -8.68 11.84 11.33
N GLU A 416 -8.50 10.72 12.05
CA GLU A 416 -8.24 10.70 13.49
C GLU A 416 -6.77 10.48 13.86
N ALA A 417 -5.99 9.86 12.98
CA ALA A 417 -4.60 9.56 13.25
C ALA A 417 -3.77 10.86 13.32
N GLU A 418 -2.84 10.86 14.27
CA GLU A 418 -1.85 11.91 14.46
C GLU A 418 -0.44 11.40 14.15
N ILE A 419 -0.25 10.07 14.16
CA ILE A 419 0.97 9.39 13.75
C ILE A 419 0.60 8.24 12.82
N VAL A 420 1.32 8.08 11.71
CA VAL A 420 1.26 6.87 10.87
C VAL A 420 2.65 6.30 10.76
N TYR A 421 2.86 5.05 11.16
CA TYR A 421 4.20 4.47 11.22
C TYR A 421 4.23 3.00 10.76
N PRO A 422 5.37 2.53 10.21
CA PRO A 422 5.53 1.16 9.82
C PRO A 422 5.88 0.25 11.00
N VAL A 423 5.37 -0.98 10.94
CA VAL A 423 5.71 -2.07 11.86
C VAL A 423 6.07 -3.31 11.06
N THR A 424 7.26 -3.87 11.30
CA THR A 424 7.69 -5.13 10.68
C THR A 424 7.00 -6.33 11.32
N SER A 425 7.03 -7.48 10.64
CA SER A 425 6.44 -8.74 11.11
C SER A 425 6.94 -9.22 12.49
N ASP A 426 8.16 -8.84 12.89
CA ASP A 426 8.73 -9.10 14.23
C ASP A 426 8.29 -8.09 15.31
N GLY A 427 7.39 -7.16 14.98
CA GLY A 427 6.84 -6.16 15.88
C GLY A 427 7.72 -4.91 16.07
N ARG A 428 8.77 -4.73 15.25
CA ARG A 428 9.63 -3.55 15.34
C ARG A 428 8.95 -2.32 14.75
N MET A 429 8.86 -1.27 15.57
CA MET A 429 8.26 0.00 15.18
C MET A 429 9.30 0.98 14.65
N HIS A 430 9.02 1.59 13.50
CA HIS A 430 9.92 2.54 12.83
C HIS A 430 9.46 4.00 12.99
N LEU A 431 9.44 4.52 14.22
CA LEU A 431 8.95 5.87 14.52
C LEU A 431 9.81 7.01 13.94
N THR A 432 11.03 6.74 13.46
CA THR A 432 11.87 7.72 12.75
C THR A 432 11.77 7.62 11.23
N CYS A 433 10.81 6.83 10.73
CA CYS A 433 10.37 6.75 9.34
C CYS A 433 8.84 6.71 9.34
N ALA A 434 8.21 7.84 9.63
CA ALA A 434 6.78 7.92 9.96
C ALA A 434 6.20 9.30 9.63
N LEU A 435 4.88 9.37 9.49
CA LEU A 435 4.13 10.61 9.35
C LEU A 435 3.66 11.11 10.70
N TYR A 436 3.75 12.42 10.88
CA TYR A 436 3.31 13.12 12.07
C TYR A 436 2.39 14.27 11.69
N ARG A 437 1.22 14.38 12.31
CA ARG A 437 0.26 15.45 12.08
C ARG A 437 0.58 16.65 12.96
N LYS A 438 0.32 17.84 12.44
CA LYS A 438 0.52 19.09 13.17
C LYS A 438 -0.31 19.20 14.47
N SER A 439 -1.42 18.49 14.56
CA SER A 439 -2.22 18.40 15.80
C SER A 439 -1.46 17.78 16.98
N LEU A 440 -0.37 17.06 16.73
CA LEU A 440 0.46 16.43 17.76
C LEU A 440 1.32 17.43 18.55
N LEU A 441 1.44 18.69 18.10
CA LEU A 441 2.27 19.71 18.75
C LEU A 441 2.07 19.83 20.27
N PRO A 442 0.82 19.91 20.81
CA PRO A 442 0.62 20.00 22.26
C PRO A 442 1.11 18.75 23.02
N VAL A 443 1.01 17.57 22.40
CA VAL A 443 1.51 16.31 23.00
C VAL A 443 3.04 16.33 23.03
N LEU A 444 3.68 16.79 21.94
CA LEU A 444 5.14 16.94 21.90
C LEU A 444 5.64 17.93 22.94
N GLU A 445 4.97 19.08 23.10
CA GLU A 445 5.29 20.08 24.13
C GLU A 445 5.20 19.50 25.54
N GLN A 446 4.15 18.73 25.83
CA GLN A 446 3.99 18.06 27.12
C GLN A 446 5.12 17.06 27.39
N HIS A 447 5.52 16.27 26.40
CA HIS A 447 6.61 15.30 26.52
C HIS A 447 7.97 15.97 26.71
N ILE A 448 8.22 17.04 25.95
CA ILE A 448 9.44 17.85 26.08
C ILE A 448 9.52 18.47 27.48
N ALA A 449 8.43 19.07 27.97
CA ALA A 449 8.36 19.66 29.30
C ALA A 449 8.51 18.62 30.43
N ALA A 450 8.02 17.40 30.22
CA ALA A 450 8.17 16.29 31.16
C ALA A 450 9.54 15.57 31.06
N HIS A 451 10.44 16.02 30.18
CA HIS A 451 11.71 15.36 29.86
C HIS A 451 11.56 13.89 29.40
N ASP A 452 10.40 13.52 28.82
CA ASP A 452 10.22 12.20 28.20
C ASP A 452 10.46 12.26 26.70
N TYR A 453 11.69 12.02 26.30
CA TYR A 453 12.16 12.12 24.92
C TYR A 453 11.97 10.84 24.08
N ARG A 454 11.27 9.83 24.61
CA ARG A 454 11.05 8.57 23.93
C ARG A 454 9.87 8.70 22.96
N LEU A 455 10.11 8.53 21.67
CA LEU A 455 9.04 8.54 20.66
C LEU A 455 7.96 7.49 20.93
N ARG A 456 8.32 6.33 21.49
CA ARG A 456 7.35 5.28 21.84
C ARG A 456 6.30 5.78 22.84
N SER A 457 6.69 6.62 23.80
CA SER A 457 5.75 7.16 24.79
C SER A 457 4.71 8.11 24.19
N LEU A 458 4.92 8.62 22.96
CA LEU A 458 3.91 9.45 22.28
C LEU A 458 2.66 8.63 21.95
N LEU A 459 2.85 7.34 21.64
CA LEU A 459 1.76 6.44 21.26
C LEU A 459 0.74 6.25 22.40
N ASP A 460 1.13 6.48 23.65
CA ASP A 460 0.24 6.40 24.82
C ASP A 460 -0.74 7.58 24.90
N LYS A 461 -0.49 8.67 24.14
CA LYS A 461 -1.22 9.95 24.25
C LYS A 461 -1.77 10.49 22.93
N CYS A 462 -1.62 9.73 21.85
CA CYS A 462 -2.12 10.12 20.53
C CYS A 462 -2.80 8.94 19.85
N ARG A 463 -3.61 9.23 18.84
CA ARG A 463 -4.12 8.19 17.95
C ARG A 463 -3.10 7.90 16.87
N ALA A 464 -2.72 6.64 16.71
CA ALA A 464 -1.76 6.23 15.71
C ALA A 464 -2.33 5.15 14.78
N ALA A 465 -2.01 5.26 13.50
CA ALA A 465 -2.28 4.25 12.50
C ALA A 465 -1.01 3.44 12.22
N ILE A 466 -1.18 2.12 12.08
CA ILE A 466 -0.09 1.18 11.86
C ILE A 466 -0.12 0.75 10.39
N VAL A 467 1.05 0.80 9.74
CA VAL A 467 1.27 0.21 8.41
C VAL A 467 2.10 -1.05 8.58
N PRO A 468 1.54 -2.25 8.37
CA PRO A 468 2.33 -3.48 8.36
C PRO A 468 3.35 -3.45 7.21
N LEU A 469 4.60 -3.77 7.51
CA LEU A 469 5.62 -4.07 6.51
C LEU A 469 5.71 -5.58 6.40
N ASP A 470 5.05 -6.12 5.39
CA ASP A 470 5.27 -7.49 4.95
C ASP A 470 6.65 -7.55 4.29
N SER A 471 7.44 -8.55 4.71
CA SER A 471 8.83 -8.76 4.31
C SER A 471 8.97 -9.26 2.88
#